data_AF-A0A326TZ55-F1
#
_entry.id   AF-A0A326TZ55-F1
#
_cell.length_a   1.000
_cell.length_b   1.000
_cell.length_c   1.000
_cell.angle_alpha   90.00
_cell.angle_beta   90.00
_cell.angle_gamma   90.00
#
_symmetry.space_group_name_H-M   'P 1'
#
loop_
_entity.id
_entity.type
_entity.pdbx_description
1 polymer ?
#
loop_
_entity_poly.entity_id
_entity_poly.type
_entity_poly.pdbx_seq_one_letter_code
_entity_poly.pdbx_strand_id
1 'polypeptide(L)'
;MFPGNQRPPLLLLPYRNVEVVYDRFGQPHEVTKSWTIPCGCSSLLIAIPLILLVKWLWPNVIPFDLFAFWTTHGDLTALPGDIWPFIVGGLVVTLYELLFRMTEEERLNFFFHWAYEGGFFHKSFIFYTIYGFLEEVCFRWVLFYSYIVGLTVANVLFFGFAGFGLFQWLFLHVFGPAADFVTLHKLHDILFGSSWVIGAAILSANGKFRQGHAYQGWIGWLWAWFGGMFLFLVMFHYGLPIAIGVHILYNLLLNWGIYFLTWIDYGGI
;
A
#
# COMPACT_ATOMS: atom_id res chain seq x y z
N MET A 1 -32.73 38.62 -15.74
CA MET A 1 -31.54 39.01 -14.97
C MET A 1 -31.35 37.98 -13.87
N PHE A 2 -30.44 37.02 -14.08
CA PHE A 2 -29.98 36.15 -13.00
C PHE A 2 -28.91 36.90 -12.23
N PRO A 3 -28.94 36.92 -10.88
CA PRO A 3 -27.91 37.59 -10.11
C PRO A 3 -26.56 36.93 -10.40
N GLY A 4 -25.56 37.77 -10.69
CA GLY A 4 -24.21 37.33 -11.03
C GLY A 4 -23.68 36.39 -9.96
N ASN A 5 -23.25 35.20 -10.41
CA ASN A 5 -22.69 34.16 -9.58
C ASN A 5 -21.28 34.59 -9.12
N GLN A 6 -21.21 35.53 -8.18
CA GLN A 6 -19.97 35.86 -7.50
C GLN A 6 -19.67 34.71 -6.55
N ARG A 7 -18.74 33.83 -6.98
CA ARG A 7 -18.18 32.83 -6.07
C ARG A 7 -17.51 33.59 -4.92
N PRO A 8 -17.79 33.26 -3.65
CA PRO A 8 -17.13 33.90 -2.53
C PRO A 8 -15.61 33.70 -2.66
N PRO A 9 -14.81 34.68 -2.20
CA PRO A 9 -13.35 34.53 -2.18
C PRO A 9 -13.00 33.26 -1.39
N LEU A 10 -12.21 32.39 -2.00
CA LEU A 10 -11.64 31.22 -1.32
C LEU A 10 -10.81 31.74 -0.14
N LEU A 11 -11.43 31.70 1.04
CA LEU A 11 -10.73 31.96 2.28
C LEU A 11 -9.81 30.76 2.49
N LEU A 12 -8.51 30.94 2.23
CA LEU A 12 -7.46 29.98 2.56
C LEU A 12 -7.39 29.84 4.09
N LEU A 13 -8.32 29.09 4.66
CA LEU A 13 -8.27 28.70 6.05
C LEU A 13 -7.08 27.75 6.22
N PRO A 14 -6.18 27.99 7.19
CA PRO A 14 -5.13 27.03 7.51
C PRO A 14 -5.81 25.71 7.88
N TYR A 15 -5.51 24.69 7.09
CA TYR A 15 -6.14 23.37 7.10
C TYR A 15 -6.23 22.81 8.54
N ARG A 16 -7.42 22.93 9.15
CA ARG A 16 -7.88 21.85 10.01
C ARG A 16 -8.15 20.66 9.10
N ASN A 17 -7.85 19.44 9.55
CA ASN A 17 -8.24 18.18 8.90
C ASN A 17 -9.76 18.00 8.94
N VAL A 18 -10.49 18.93 8.36
CA VAL A 18 -11.94 19.04 8.40
C VAL A 18 -12.36 19.13 6.95
N GLU A 19 -12.89 18.03 6.44
CA GLU A 19 -13.58 18.04 5.15
C GLU A 19 -14.99 18.54 5.42
N VAL A 20 -15.37 19.65 4.78
CA VAL A 20 -16.74 20.15 4.86
C VAL A 20 -17.58 19.36 3.88
N VAL A 21 -18.31 18.36 4.39
CA VAL A 21 -19.23 17.55 3.59
C VAL A 21 -20.62 18.15 3.71
N TYR A 22 -21.24 18.48 2.58
CA TYR A 22 -22.64 18.95 2.57
C TYR A 22 -23.58 17.75 2.64
N ASP A 23 -24.53 17.77 3.58
CA ASP A 23 -25.56 16.74 3.62
C ASP A 23 -26.58 16.89 2.47
N ARG A 24 -27.54 15.96 2.41
CA ARG A 24 -28.66 15.97 1.42
C ARG A 24 -29.53 17.24 1.47
N PHE A 25 -29.37 18.09 2.47
CA PHE A 25 -30.07 19.37 2.63
C PHE A 25 -29.16 20.58 2.39
N GLY A 26 -27.92 20.35 1.94
CA GLY A 26 -26.94 21.42 1.69
C GLY A 26 -26.40 22.06 2.96
N GLN A 27 -26.51 21.40 4.12
CA GLN A 27 -25.89 21.89 5.35
C GLN A 27 -24.44 21.39 5.44
N PRO A 28 -23.47 22.26 5.72
CA PRO A 28 -22.07 21.86 5.88
C PRO A 28 -21.88 21.09 7.19
N HIS A 29 -21.26 19.92 7.10
CA HIS A 29 -20.80 19.15 8.26
C HIS A 29 -19.29 19.08 8.25
N GLU A 30 -18.68 19.48 9.36
CA GLU A 30 -17.25 19.32 9.60
C GLU A 30 -16.94 17.85 9.90
N VAL A 31 -16.47 17.11 8.90
CA VAL A 31 -15.94 15.76 9.11
C VAL A 31 -14.48 15.90 9.45
N THR A 32 -14.14 15.74 10.73
CA THR A 32 -12.74 15.59 11.12
C THR A 32 -12.20 14.32 10.47
N LYS A 33 -11.28 14.46 9.51
CA LYS A 33 -10.43 13.37 9.06
C LYS A 33 -9.54 13.02 10.25
N SER A 34 -10.06 12.17 11.14
CA SER A 34 -9.22 11.54 12.15
C SER A 34 -8.05 10.93 11.40
N TRP A 35 -6.83 11.23 11.85
CA TRP A 35 -5.64 10.49 11.43
C TRP A 35 -5.81 9.07 11.94
N THR A 36 -6.63 8.30 11.24
CA THR A 36 -6.78 6.87 11.49
C THR A 36 -5.41 6.31 11.23
N ILE A 37 -4.77 5.85 12.30
CA ILE A 37 -3.60 4.98 12.28
C ILE A 37 -3.74 4.09 11.02
N PRO A 38 -2.71 4.01 10.15
CA PRO A 38 -2.78 3.30 8.88
C PRO A 38 -3.53 2.00 9.10
N CYS A 39 -4.52 1.72 8.27
CA CYS A 39 -5.64 0.80 8.51
C CYS A 39 -5.28 -0.68 8.79
N GLY A 40 -4.01 -0.99 9.05
CA GLY A 40 -3.49 -2.22 9.65
C GLY A 40 -2.92 -2.08 11.07
N CYS A 41 -2.47 -0.91 11.57
CA CYS A 41 -1.70 -0.91 12.83
C CYS A 41 -2.56 -1.18 14.08
N SER A 42 -3.87 -0.90 14.04
CA SER A 42 -4.78 -1.30 15.13
C SER A 42 -4.89 -2.83 15.26
N SER A 43 -4.71 -3.56 14.17
CA SER A 43 -4.71 -5.02 14.19
C SER A 43 -3.43 -5.62 14.80
N LEU A 44 -2.35 -4.84 14.95
CA LEU A 44 -1.07 -5.32 15.52
C LEU A 44 -1.22 -5.84 16.95
N LEU A 45 -2.07 -5.18 17.75
CA LEU A 45 -2.27 -5.51 19.16
C LEU A 45 -2.82 -6.94 19.34
N ILE A 46 -3.55 -7.44 18.35
CA ILE A 46 -4.13 -8.79 18.37
C ILE A 46 -3.26 -9.74 17.55
N ALA A 47 -2.75 -9.29 16.41
CA ALA A 47 -1.97 -10.08 15.48
C ALA A 47 -0.65 -10.58 16.10
N ILE A 48 0.10 -9.72 16.79
CA ILE A 48 1.41 -10.10 17.35
C ILE A 48 1.27 -11.19 18.41
N PRO A 49 0.42 -11.06 19.46
CA PRO A 49 0.21 -12.14 20.43
C PRO A 49 -0.26 -13.44 19.78
N LEU A 50 -1.14 -13.36 18.78
CA LEU A 50 -1.63 -14.54 18.06
C LEU A 50 -0.50 -15.24 17.31
N ILE A 51 0.33 -14.50 16.57
CA ILE A 51 1.50 -15.03 15.86
C ILE A 51 2.46 -15.72 16.83
N LEU A 52 2.77 -15.06 17.96
CA LEU A 52 3.67 -15.60 18.98
C LEU A 52 3.11 -16.88 19.60
N LEU A 53 1.82 -16.88 19.95
CA LEU A 53 1.12 -18.04 20.50
C LEU A 53 1.14 -19.22 19.52
N VAL A 54 0.83 -18.98 18.25
CA VAL A 54 0.83 -20.04 17.22
C VAL A 54 2.23 -20.52 16.93
N LYS A 55 3.24 -19.64 16.86
CA LYS A 55 4.63 -20.07 16.66
C LYS A 55 5.13 -20.91 17.84
N TRP A 56 4.69 -20.63 19.07
CA TRP A 56 5.03 -21.40 20.26
C TRP A 56 4.36 -22.78 20.29
N LEU A 57 3.04 -22.84 20.06
CA LEU A 57 2.27 -24.09 20.15
C LEU A 57 2.40 -24.98 18.89
N TRP A 58 2.44 -24.37 17.71
CA TRP A 58 2.46 -25.06 16.41
C TRP A 58 3.49 -24.40 15.47
N PRO A 59 4.80 -24.57 15.74
CA PRO A 59 5.87 -23.88 15.01
C PRO A 59 5.87 -24.16 13.49
N ASN A 60 5.27 -25.28 13.06
CA ASN A 60 5.17 -25.69 11.66
C ASN A 60 4.08 -24.95 10.87
N VAL A 61 3.12 -24.27 11.53
CA VAL A 61 2.08 -23.48 10.84
C VAL A 61 2.69 -22.27 10.15
N ILE A 62 3.70 -21.66 10.77
CA ILE A 62 4.45 -20.54 10.21
C ILE A 62 5.82 -21.08 9.79
N PRO A 63 6.05 -21.37 8.49
CA PRO A 63 7.24 -22.07 8.01
C PRO A 63 8.50 -21.18 7.97
N PHE A 64 8.47 -20.04 8.64
CA PHE A 64 9.57 -19.08 8.74
C PHE A 64 9.90 -18.83 10.20
N ASP A 65 11.15 -18.46 10.46
CA ASP A 65 11.47 -17.76 11.71
C ASP A 65 10.76 -16.40 11.73
N LEU A 66 10.42 -15.92 12.93
CA LEU A 66 9.69 -14.66 13.07
C LEU A 66 10.45 -13.48 12.48
N PHE A 67 11.78 -13.54 12.49
CA PHE A 67 12.64 -12.49 11.96
C PHE A 67 13.38 -12.89 10.68
N ALA A 68 12.94 -13.95 9.99
CA ALA A 68 13.62 -14.48 8.80
C ALA A 68 13.87 -13.42 7.72
N PHE A 69 12.94 -12.48 7.53
CA PHE A 69 13.04 -11.44 6.51
C PHE A 69 13.72 -10.15 7.01
N TRP A 70 14.12 -10.05 8.28
CA TRP A 70 14.74 -8.82 8.80
C TRP A 70 16.23 -8.69 8.43
N THR A 71 16.80 -9.72 7.82
CA THR A 71 18.17 -9.70 7.29
C THR A 71 18.14 -9.49 5.77
N THR A 72 19.12 -8.75 5.28
CA THR A 72 19.30 -8.54 3.84
C THR A 72 19.97 -9.77 3.22
N HIS A 73 19.49 -10.21 2.07
CA HIS A 73 20.02 -11.35 1.34
C HIS A 73 19.91 -11.13 -0.18
N GLY A 74 20.27 -12.14 -0.98
CA GLY A 74 20.19 -12.08 -2.44
C GLY A 74 21.25 -11.19 -3.10
N ASP A 75 21.17 -11.11 -4.43
CA ASP A 75 22.05 -10.30 -5.26
C ASP A 75 21.46 -8.91 -5.53
N LEU A 76 21.91 -7.91 -4.78
CA LEU A 76 21.43 -6.52 -4.93
C LEU A 76 21.71 -5.92 -6.31
N THR A 77 22.60 -6.50 -7.12
CA THR A 77 22.82 -6.03 -8.50
C THR A 77 21.65 -6.37 -9.43
N ALA A 78 20.85 -7.39 -9.07
CA ALA A 78 19.61 -7.74 -9.77
C ALA A 78 18.42 -6.85 -9.35
N LEU A 79 18.52 -6.13 -8.22
CA LEU A 79 17.43 -5.32 -7.68
C LEU A 79 16.83 -4.34 -8.70
N PRO A 80 17.60 -3.57 -9.49
CA PRO A 80 17.03 -2.71 -10.54
C PRO A 80 16.16 -3.47 -11.54
N GLY A 81 16.56 -4.69 -11.92
CA GLY A 81 15.82 -5.56 -12.83
C GLY A 81 14.50 -6.10 -12.25
N ASP A 82 14.39 -6.15 -10.92
CA ASP A 82 13.18 -6.57 -10.23
C ASP A 82 12.24 -5.41 -9.90
N ILE A 83 12.77 -4.22 -9.59
CA ILE A 83 11.94 -3.07 -9.22
C ILE A 83 11.53 -2.18 -10.40
N TRP A 84 12.15 -2.28 -11.58
CA TRP A 84 11.81 -1.37 -12.68
C TRP A 84 10.32 -1.39 -13.09
N PRO A 85 9.57 -2.52 -13.11
CA PRO A 85 8.16 -2.48 -13.47
C PRO A 85 7.34 -1.68 -12.45
N PHE A 86 7.74 -1.77 -11.17
CA PHE A 86 7.16 -1.00 -10.08
C PHE A 86 7.45 0.50 -10.24
N ILE A 87 8.70 0.89 -10.52
CA ILE A 87 9.04 2.30 -10.74
C ILE A 87 8.32 2.86 -11.97
N VAL A 88 8.39 2.19 -13.11
CA VAL A 88 7.80 2.67 -14.36
C VAL A 88 6.28 2.76 -14.26
N GLY A 89 5.61 1.73 -13.74
CA GLY A 89 4.16 1.77 -13.61
C GLY A 89 3.69 2.83 -12.62
N GLY A 90 4.46 3.11 -11.55
CA GLY A 90 4.15 4.19 -10.62
C GLY A 90 4.25 5.55 -11.27
N LEU A 91 5.30 5.78 -12.07
CA LEU A 91 5.43 7.00 -12.88
C LEU A 91 4.26 7.16 -13.84
N VAL A 92 3.85 6.10 -14.55
CA VAL A 92 2.71 6.14 -15.48
C VAL A 92 1.41 6.49 -14.75
N VAL A 93 1.14 5.87 -13.60
CA VAL A 93 -0.05 6.17 -12.79
C VAL A 93 -0.02 7.60 -12.28
N THR A 94 1.12 8.07 -11.77
CA THR A 94 1.27 9.46 -11.32
C THR A 94 1.06 10.46 -12.45
N LEU A 95 1.64 10.22 -13.63
CA LEU A 95 1.42 11.07 -14.80
C LEU A 95 -0.05 11.07 -15.21
N TYR A 96 -0.71 9.91 -15.20
CA TYR A 96 -2.13 9.82 -15.49
C TYR A 96 -2.97 10.66 -14.52
N GLU A 97 -2.71 10.52 -13.21
CA GLU A 97 -3.41 11.25 -12.15
C GLU A 97 -3.24 12.76 -12.33
N LEU A 98 -2.02 13.22 -12.60
CA LEU A 98 -1.71 14.64 -12.79
C LEU A 98 -2.37 15.25 -14.03
N LEU A 99 -2.29 14.54 -15.15
CA LEU A 99 -2.72 15.06 -16.45
C LEU A 99 -4.23 14.95 -16.67
N PHE A 100 -4.87 13.90 -16.15
CA PHE A 100 -6.26 13.58 -16.50
C PHE A 100 -7.23 13.63 -15.34
N ARG A 101 -6.78 13.47 -14.09
CA ARG A 101 -7.69 13.42 -12.94
C ARG A 101 -7.67 14.69 -12.11
N MET A 102 -6.50 15.22 -11.81
CA MET A 102 -6.40 16.42 -10.97
C MET A 102 -6.88 17.64 -11.75
N THR A 103 -7.79 18.39 -11.12
CA THR A 103 -8.17 19.73 -11.56
C THR A 103 -7.03 20.71 -11.34
N GLU A 104 -7.07 21.85 -12.02
CA GLU A 104 -6.07 22.91 -11.84
C GLU A 104 -6.01 23.41 -10.39
N GLU A 105 -7.18 23.56 -9.75
CA GLU A 105 -7.31 23.93 -8.34
C GLU A 105 -6.68 22.89 -7.41
N GLU A 106 -6.88 21.59 -7.65
CA GLU A 106 -6.25 20.53 -6.87
C GLU A 106 -4.73 20.50 -7.06
N ARG A 107 -4.22 20.70 -8.29
CA ARG A 107 -2.79 20.82 -8.55
C ARG A 107 -2.19 22.02 -7.82
N LEU A 108 -2.86 23.17 -7.88
CA LEU A 108 -2.43 24.39 -7.20
C LEU A 108 -2.41 24.23 -5.67
N ASN A 109 -3.47 23.64 -5.11
CA ASN A 109 -3.57 23.34 -3.68
C ASN A 109 -2.51 22.34 -3.24
N PHE A 110 -2.24 21.30 -4.03
CA PHE A 110 -1.16 20.35 -3.77
C PHE A 110 0.20 21.06 -3.74
N PHE A 111 0.47 21.92 -4.73
CA PHE A 111 1.71 22.70 -4.81
C PHE A 111 1.88 23.64 -3.61
N PHE A 112 0.85 24.43 -3.27
CA PHE A 112 0.93 25.36 -2.15
C PHE A 112 1.03 24.63 -0.81
N HIS A 113 0.33 23.51 -0.62
CA HIS A 113 0.52 22.69 0.58
C HIS A 113 1.97 22.23 0.71
N TRP A 114 2.55 21.74 -0.39
CA TRP A 114 3.95 21.32 -0.44
C TRP A 114 4.96 22.46 -0.24
N ALA A 115 4.70 23.64 -0.83
CA ALA A 115 5.60 24.78 -0.77
C ALA A 115 5.49 25.58 0.54
N TYR A 116 4.27 25.77 1.05
CA TYR A 116 3.96 26.70 2.14
C TYR A 116 4.07 26.08 3.53
N GLU A 117 3.93 24.75 3.67
CA GLU A 117 4.22 24.06 4.95
C GLU A 117 5.73 23.99 5.28
N GLY A 118 6.57 24.66 4.48
CA GLY A 118 7.75 25.37 4.98
C GLY A 118 8.90 24.48 5.47
N GLY A 119 8.96 23.24 5.02
CA GLY A 119 10.04 22.33 5.36
C GLY A 119 10.27 21.28 4.28
N PHE A 120 10.55 21.75 3.05
CA PHE A 120 10.80 21.00 1.80
C PHE A 120 11.47 19.62 1.99
N PHE A 121 12.35 19.50 2.98
CA PHE A 121 13.06 18.24 3.25
C PHE A 121 12.73 17.54 4.55
N HIS A 122 12.22 18.20 5.60
CA HIS A 122 12.31 17.58 6.93
C HIS A 122 11.02 16.91 7.38
N LYS A 123 9.90 17.64 7.42
CA LYS A 123 8.64 17.09 7.96
C LYS A 123 8.03 16.06 7.02
N SER A 124 7.94 16.37 5.73
CA SER A 124 7.40 15.45 4.72
C SER A 124 8.26 14.19 4.61
N PHE A 125 9.59 14.32 4.56
CA PHE A 125 10.49 13.17 4.50
C PHE A 125 10.36 12.26 5.72
N ILE A 126 10.39 12.81 6.94
CA ILE A 126 10.23 12.03 8.16
C ILE A 126 8.88 11.30 8.15
N PHE A 127 7.82 12.01 7.78
CA PHE A 127 6.49 11.43 7.68
C PHE A 127 6.47 10.26 6.69
N TYR A 128 6.89 10.45 5.43
CA TYR A 128 6.92 9.37 4.44
C TYR A 128 7.83 8.20 4.83
N THR A 129 8.94 8.49 5.50
CA THR A 129 9.87 7.47 6.00
C THR A 129 9.21 6.62 7.08
N ILE A 130 8.62 7.26 8.10
CA ILE A 130 7.95 6.54 9.21
C ILE A 130 6.74 5.78 8.69
N TYR A 131 5.90 6.40 7.85
CA TYR A 131 4.71 5.75 7.31
C TYR A 131 5.07 4.59 6.39
N GLY A 132 6.02 4.78 5.47
CA GLY A 132 6.50 3.71 4.60
C GLY A 132 7.10 2.55 5.41
N PHE A 133 7.90 2.84 6.42
CA PHE A 133 8.41 1.82 7.35
C PHE A 133 7.28 1.06 8.06
N LEU A 134 6.35 1.79 8.67
CA LEU A 134 5.26 1.18 9.44
C LEU A 134 4.31 0.38 8.54
N GLU A 135 4.01 0.85 7.34
CA GLU A 135 3.20 0.11 6.38
C GLU A 135 3.85 -1.22 6.00
N GLU A 136 5.14 -1.22 5.65
CA GLU A 136 5.83 -2.47 5.30
C GLU A 136 5.89 -3.43 6.48
N VAL A 137 6.20 -2.94 7.69
CA VAL A 137 6.14 -3.74 8.93
C VAL A 137 4.73 -4.31 9.17
N CYS A 138 3.69 -3.51 8.97
CA CYS A 138 2.32 -3.97 9.16
C CYS A 138 1.90 -5.01 8.13
N PHE A 139 2.16 -4.76 6.84
CA PHE A 139 1.61 -5.58 5.76
C PHE A 139 2.47 -6.80 5.43
N ARG A 140 3.79 -6.64 5.37
CA ARG A 140 4.72 -7.66 4.88
C ARG A 140 5.26 -8.54 5.99
N TRP A 141 5.19 -8.06 7.23
CA TRP A 141 5.52 -8.87 8.41
C TRP A 141 4.28 -9.29 9.18
N VAL A 142 3.59 -8.36 9.85
CA VAL A 142 2.58 -8.76 10.84
C VAL A 142 1.31 -9.32 10.20
N LEU A 143 0.72 -8.63 9.22
CA LEU A 143 -0.48 -9.13 8.54
C LEU A 143 -0.17 -10.36 7.70
N PHE A 144 0.97 -10.41 7.01
CA PHE A 144 1.40 -11.58 6.26
C PHE A 144 1.44 -12.84 7.14
N TYR A 145 2.12 -12.79 8.29
CA TYR A 145 2.18 -13.92 9.23
C TYR A 145 0.79 -14.23 9.82
N SER A 146 -0.02 -13.21 10.10
CA SER A 146 -1.40 -13.40 10.57
C SER A 146 -2.27 -14.12 9.55
N TYR A 147 -2.13 -13.80 8.26
CA TYR A 147 -2.87 -14.46 7.19
C TYR A 147 -2.42 -15.90 6.98
N ILE A 148 -1.14 -16.24 7.19
CA ILE A 148 -0.69 -17.65 7.20
C ILE A 148 -1.48 -18.46 8.24
N VAL A 149 -1.56 -17.94 9.47
CA VAL A 149 -2.32 -18.56 10.57
C VAL A 149 -3.81 -18.63 10.21
N GLY A 150 -4.40 -17.49 9.85
CA GLY A 150 -5.82 -17.38 9.56
C GLY A 150 -6.27 -18.29 8.43
N LEU A 151 -5.51 -18.35 7.34
CA LEU A 151 -5.81 -19.21 6.19
C LEU A 151 -5.63 -20.69 6.51
N THR A 152 -4.65 -21.05 7.35
CA THR A 152 -4.49 -22.44 7.79
C THR A 152 -5.71 -22.89 8.59
N VAL A 153 -6.14 -22.10 9.58
CA VAL A 153 -7.34 -22.36 10.38
C VAL A 153 -8.58 -22.39 9.50
N ALA A 154 -8.75 -21.39 8.63
CA ALA A 154 -9.88 -21.32 7.71
C ALA A 154 -9.90 -22.53 6.77
N ASN A 155 -8.77 -23.00 6.26
CA ASN A 155 -8.76 -24.18 5.40
C ASN A 155 -9.21 -25.43 6.15
N VAL A 156 -8.79 -25.62 7.39
CA VAL A 156 -9.27 -26.74 8.23
C VAL A 156 -10.78 -26.64 8.44
N LEU A 157 -11.29 -25.46 8.84
CA LEU A 157 -12.72 -25.26 9.07
C LEU A 157 -13.57 -25.50 7.82
N PHE A 158 -13.04 -25.17 6.64
CA PHE A 158 -13.71 -25.32 5.35
C PHE A 158 -13.18 -26.54 4.58
N PHE A 159 -13.39 -27.71 5.21
CA PHE A 159 -13.20 -29.07 4.66
C PHE A 159 -11.75 -29.54 4.43
N GLY A 160 -10.74 -28.77 4.85
CA GLY A 160 -9.33 -29.17 4.72
C GLY A 160 -8.98 -30.47 5.44
N PHE A 161 -9.64 -30.77 6.58
CA PHE A 161 -9.47 -32.06 7.28
C PHE A 161 -10.00 -33.26 6.48
N ALA A 162 -10.91 -33.04 5.54
CA ALA A 162 -11.48 -34.07 4.67
C ALA A 162 -10.70 -34.25 3.35
N GLY A 163 -9.52 -33.63 3.25
CA GLY A 163 -8.70 -33.62 2.03
C GLY A 163 -9.18 -32.64 0.96
N PHE A 164 -10.19 -31.81 1.24
CA PHE A 164 -10.73 -30.81 0.32
C PHE A 164 -10.70 -29.42 0.96
N GLY A 165 -9.58 -28.71 0.88
CA GLY A 165 -9.50 -27.35 1.41
C GLY A 165 -10.11 -26.32 0.45
N LEU A 166 -11.23 -25.67 0.80
CA LEU A 166 -11.87 -24.66 -0.07
C LEU A 166 -10.93 -23.51 -0.43
N PHE A 167 -10.22 -22.95 0.57
CA PHE A 167 -9.31 -21.83 0.35
C PHE A 167 -8.06 -22.24 -0.42
N GLN A 168 -7.55 -23.46 -0.14
CA GLN A 168 -6.49 -24.06 -0.94
C GLN A 168 -6.90 -24.18 -2.41
N TRP A 169 -8.09 -24.71 -2.68
CA TRP A 169 -8.61 -24.87 -4.03
C TRP A 169 -8.76 -23.52 -4.74
N LEU A 170 -9.37 -22.53 -4.08
CA LEU A 170 -9.53 -21.18 -4.64
C LEU A 170 -8.18 -20.54 -4.97
N PHE A 171 -7.18 -20.68 -4.10
CA PHE A 171 -5.85 -20.17 -4.38
C PHE A 171 -5.21 -20.89 -5.57
N LEU A 172 -5.16 -22.23 -5.55
CA LEU A 172 -4.44 -23.01 -6.57
C LEU A 172 -5.07 -22.90 -7.96
N HIS A 173 -6.39 -22.71 -8.06
CA HIS A 173 -7.10 -22.73 -9.34
C HIS A 173 -7.59 -21.37 -9.83
N VAL A 174 -7.67 -20.36 -8.96
CA VAL A 174 -8.24 -19.05 -9.33
C VAL A 174 -7.26 -17.93 -9.00
N PHE A 175 -7.03 -17.68 -7.72
CA PHE A 175 -6.34 -16.47 -7.29
C PHE A 175 -4.83 -16.51 -7.54
N GLY A 176 -4.19 -17.64 -7.30
CA GLY A 176 -2.77 -17.87 -7.57
C GLY A 176 -2.45 -17.69 -9.06
N PRO A 177 -3.10 -18.43 -9.99
CA PRO A 177 -2.87 -18.28 -11.42
C PRO A 177 -3.15 -16.86 -11.94
N ALA A 178 -4.20 -16.20 -11.45
CA ALA A 178 -4.50 -14.82 -11.82
C ALA A 178 -3.39 -13.85 -11.35
N ALA A 179 -2.91 -13.99 -10.12
CA ALA A 179 -1.83 -13.16 -9.60
C ALA A 179 -0.51 -13.42 -10.33
N ASP A 180 -0.21 -14.67 -10.64
CA ASP A 180 0.99 -15.07 -11.38
C ASP A 180 1.00 -14.48 -12.80
N PHE A 181 -0.14 -14.56 -13.50
CA PHE A 181 -0.31 -13.93 -14.80
C PHE A 181 -0.12 -12.40 -14.74
N VAL A 182 -0.79 -11.73 -13.80
CA VAL A 182 -0.71 -10.26 -13.65
C VAL A 182 0.71 -9.81 -13.28
N THR A 183 1.47 -10.65 -12.57
CA THR A 183 2.86 -10.37 -12.18
C THR A 183 3.88 -10.87 -13.20
N LEU A 184 3.42 -11.24 -14.40
CA LEU A 184 4.25 -11.70 -15.51
C LEU A 184 5.18 -12.86 -15.12
N HIS A 185 4.68 -13.76 -14.28
CA HIS A 185 5.40 -14.92 -13.73
C HIS A 185 6.63 -14.59 -12.86
N LYS A 186 6.91 -13.30 -12.53
CA LYS A 186 8.04 -12.95 -11.65
C LYS A 186 7.88 -13.49 -10.22
N LEU A 187 6.65 -13.74 -9.78
CA LEU A 187 6.34 -14.23 -8.45
C LEU A 187 5.99 -15.74 -8.42
N HIS A 188 6.12 -16.45 -9.54
CA HIS A 188 5.67 -17.85 -9.67
C HIS A 188 6.25 -18.74 -8.56
N ASP A 189 7.56 -18.71 -8.39
CA ASP A 189 8.25 -19.55 -7.41
C ASP A 189 7.88 -19.19 -5.97
N ILE A 190 7.55 -17.92 -5.70
CA ILE A 190 7.11 -17.47 -4.38
C ILE A 190 5.65 -17.87 -4.12
N LEU A 191 4.78 -17.76 -5.13
CA LEU A 191 3.36 -18.09 -5.03
C LEU A 191 3.12 -19.59 -4.91
N PHE A 192 3.92 -20.41 -5.57
CA PHE A 192 3.69 -21.85 -5.68
C PHE A 192 4.81 -22.75 -5.10
N GLY A 193 6.00 -22.22 -4.81
CA GLY A 193 7.19 -23.06 -4.58
C GLY A 193 7.28 -23.75 -3.21
N SER A 194 6.62 -23.24 -2.17
CA SER A 194 6.76 -23.75 -0.80
C SER A 194 5.46 -24.32 -0.23
N SER A 195 4.43 -23.49 -0.12
CA SER A 195 3.10 -23.88 0.31
C SER A 195 2.07 -22.91 -0.24
N TRP A 196 0.90 -23.43 -0.64
CA TRP A 196 -0.22 -22.61 -1.11
C TRP A 196 -0.63 -21.53 -0.09
N VAL A 197 -0.44 -21.81 1.21
CA VAL A 197 -0.77 -20.87 2.29
C VAL A 197 0.08 -19.61 2.22
N ILE A 198 1.36 -19.73 1.82
CA ILE A 198 2.27 -18.59 1.72
C ILE A 198 1.81 -17.67 0.59
N GLY A 199 1.59 -18.21 -0.61
CA GLY A 199 1.07 -17.44 -1.73
C GLY A 199 -0.29 -16.81 -1.42
N ALA A 200 -1.20 -17.56 -0.82
CA ALA A 200 -2.52 -17.04 -0.42
C ALA A 200 -2.43 -15.93 0.64
N ALA A 201 -1.47 -16.03 1.57
CA ALA A 201 -1.22 -15.01 2.59
C ALA A 201 -0.63 -13.72 1.99
N ILE A 202 0.24 -13.81 0.99
CA ILE A 202 0.73 -12.66 0.21
C ILE A 202 -0.45 -11.92 -0.42
N LEU A 203 -1.31 -12.65 -1.14
CA LEU A 203 -2.49 -12.07 -1.80
C LEU A 203 -3.46 -11.44 -0.81
N SER A 204 -3.67 -12.06 0.36
CA SER A 204 -4.59 -11.57 1.39
C SER A 204 -4.05 -10.32 2.09
N ALA A 205 -2.76 -10.34 2.48
CA ALA A 205 -2.09 -9.18 3.06
C ALA A 205 -2.10 -8.00 2.09
N ASN A 206 -1.80 -8.26 0.83
CA ASN A 206 -1.80 -7.26 -0.22
C ASN A 206 -3.21 -6.77 -0.58
N GLY A 207 -4.23 -7.64 -0.53
CA GLY A 207 -5.63 -7.25 -0.68
C GLY A 207 -6.09 -6.23 0.37
N LYS A 208 -5.59 -6.35 1.61
CA LYS A 208 -5.82 -5.36 2.67
C LYS A 208 -5.04 -4.07 2.43
N PHE A 209 -3.78 -4.15 2.00
CA PHE A 209 -2.95 -2.98 1.63
C PHE A 209 -3.63 -2.13 0.55
N ARG A 210 -4.06 -2.79 -0.52
CA ARG A 210 -4.85 -2.22 -1.61
C ARG A 210 -6.10 -1.49 -1.12
N GLN A 211 -6.84 -2.09 -0.18
CA GLN A 211 -8.04 -1.45 0.37
C GLN A 211 -7.73 -0.15 1.11
N GLY A 212 -6.57 -0.07 1.77
CA GLY A 212 -6.08 1.17 2.38
C GLY A 212 -5.84 2.29 1.37
N HIS A 213 -5.66 1.94 0.10
CA HIS A 213 -5.38 2.88 -1.00
C HIS A 213 -6.60 3.13 -1.90
N ALA A 214 -7.80 2.68 -1.51
CA ALA A 214 -9.02 2.89 -2.30
C ALA A 214 -9.38 4.38 -2.52
N TYR A 215 -8.90 5.28 -1.65
CA TYR A 215 -9.06 6.72 -1.81
C TYR A 215 -8.37 7.27 -3.07
N GLN A 216 -7.39 6.54 -3.62
CA GLN A 216 -6.70 6.88 -4.86
C GLN A 216 -7.52 6.53 -6.12
N GLY A 217 -8.79 6.16 -6.00
CA GLY A 217 -9.62 5.77 -7.14
C GLY A 217 -9.25 4.39 -7.68
N TRP A 218 -9.91 3.95 -8.76
CA TRP A 218 -9.76 2.58 -9.25
C TRP A 218 -8.37 2.27 -9.84
N ILE A 219 -7.72 3.25 -10.48
CA ILE A 219 -6.35 3.09 -11.02
C ILE A 219 -5.35 3.00 -9.88
N GLY A 220 -5.36 3.95 -8.94
CA GLY A 220 -4.51 3.91 -7.76
C GLY A 220 -4.74 2.64 -6.92
N TRP A 221 -5.99 2.18 -6.81
CA TRP A 221 -6.34 0.92 -6.15
C TRP A 221 -5.73 -0.29 -6.89
N LEU A 222 -5.89 -0.41 -8.21
CA LEU A 222 -5.26 -1.50 -8.97
C LEU A 222 -3.73 -1.46 -8.85
N TRP A 223 -3.17 -0.26 -8.94
CA TRP A 223 -1.74 -0.04 -8.85
C TRP A 223 -1.17 -0.37 -7.47
N ALA A 224 -1.86 0.01 -6.39
CA ALA A 224 -1.46 -0.33 -5.03
C ALA A 224 -1.42 -1.85 -4.82
N TRP A 225 -2.35 -2.60 -5.44
CA TRP A 225 -2.27 -4.05 -5.45
C TRP A 225 -1.02 -4.53 -6.19
N PHE A 226 -0.80 -4.09 -7.43
CA PHE A 226 0.36 -4.51 -8.21
C PHE A 226 1.69 -4.17 -7.52
N GLY A 227 1.84 -2.93 -7.05
CA GLY A 227 3.02 -2.47 -6.33
C GLY A 227 3.28 -3.25 -5.04
N GLY A 228 2.23 -3.55 -4.28
CA GLY A 228 2.38 -4.36 -3.07
C GLY A 228 2.81 -5.80 -3.37
N MET A 229 2.41 -6.40 -4.50
CA MET A 229 2.95 -7.70 -4.95
C MET A 229 4.45 -7.62 -5.22
N PHE A 230 4.92 -6.58 -5.92
CA PHE A 230 6.35 -6.37 -6.17
C PHE A 230 7.15 -6.13 -4.90
N LEU A 231 6.58 -5.48 -3.88
CA LEU A 231 7.25 -5.33 -2.60
C LEU A 231 7.39 -6.68 -1.85
N PHE A 232 6.47 -7.62 -2.05
CA PHE A 232 6.69 -9.02 -1.61
C PHE A 232 7.82 -9.70 -2.39
N LEU A 233 7.90 -9.52 -3.71
CA LEU A 233 9.04 -10.02 -4.51
C LEU A 233 10.38 -9.52 -3.92
N VAL A 234 10.47 -8.22 -3.66
CA VAL A 234 11.66 -7.60 -3.07
C VAL A 234 11.94 -8.15 -1.67
N MET A 235 10.92 -8.32 -0.82
CA MET A 235 11.10 -8.89 0.51
C MET A 235 11.63 -10.32 0.48
N PHE A 236 11.10 -11.17 -0.43
CA PHE A 236 11.51 -12.57 -0.53
C PHE A 236 12.88 -12.76 -1.20
N HIS A 237 13.30 -11.87 -2.10
CA HIS A 237 14.62 -11.92 -2.72
C HIS A 237 15.71 -11.25 -1.88
N TYR A 238 15.36 -10.15 -1.20
CA TYR A 238 16.35 -9.23 -0.63
C TYR A 238 16.15 -8.90 0.85
N GLY A 239 15.03 -9.29 1.45
CA GLY A 239 14.67 -8.98 2.83
C GLY A 239 13.78 -7.74 2.99
N LEU A 240 13.07 -7.69 4.12
CA LEU A 240 12.18 -6.62 4.54
C LEU A 240 12.86 -5.25 4.60
N PRO A 241 14.11 -5.08 5.09
CA PRO A 241 14.77 -3.77 5.07
C PRO A 241 14.91 -3.17 3.66
N ILE A 242 15.16 -4.02 2.64
CA ILE A 242 15.26 -3.57 1.25
C ILE A 242 13.87 -3.21 0.71
N ALA A 243 12.83 -4.00 1.01
CA ALA A 243 11.45 -3.66 0.64
C ALA A 243 10.99 -2.32 1.25
N ILE A 244 11.33 -2.06 2.53
CA ILE A 244 11.13 -0.78 3.20
C ILE A 244 11.83 0.36 2.45
N GLY A 245 13.12 0.19 2.13
CA GLY A 245 13.89 1.19 1.40
C GLY A 245 13.28 1.50 0.02
N VAL A 246 12.89 0.47 -0.73
CA VAL A 246 12.25 0.61 -2.05
C VAL A 246 10.90 1.32 -1.92
N HIS A 247 10.06 0.98 -0.94
CA HIS A 247 8.76 1.63 -0.75
C HIS A 247 8.92 3.11 -0.36
N ILE A 248 9.82 3.43 0.57
CA ILE A 248 10.08 4.83 0.95
C ILE A 248 10.61 5.62 -0.25
N LEU A 249 11.59 5.08 -0.98
CA LEU A 249 12.13 5.74 -2.17
C LEU A 249 11.05 5.95 -3.23
N TYR A 250 10.20 4.95 -3.46
CA TYR A 250 9.07 5.04 -4.36
C TYR A 250 8.12 6.19 -3.98
N ASN A 251 7.71 6.26 -2.71
CA ASN A 251 6.83 7.33 -2.22
C ASN A 251 7.49 8.71 -2.39
N LEU A 252 8.79 8.83 -2.10
CA LEU A 252 9.52 10.08 -2.31
C LEU A 252 9.55 10.46 -3.80
N LEU A 253 9.89 9.52 -4.69
CA LEU A 253 9.97 9.78 -6.13
C LEU A 253 8.63 10.23 -6.72
N LEU A 254 7.51 9.61 -6.35
CA LEU A 254 6.20 10.02 -6.83
C LEU A 254 5.87 11.45 -6.39
N ASN A 255 6.05 11.74 -5.10
CA ASN A 255 5.74 13.04 -4.55
C ASN A 255 6.63 14.15 -5.13
N TRP A 256 7.92 13.85 -5.33
CA TRP A 256 8.87 14.75 -5.96
C TRP A 256 8.54 14.98 -7.44
N GLY A 257 8.14 13.93 -8.16
CA GLY A 257 7.70 14.04 -9.55
C GLY A 257 6.48 14.93 -9.71
N ILE A 258 5.46 14.74 -8.85
CA ILE A 258 4.27 15.60 -8.82
C ILE A 258 4.68 17.05 -8.53
N TYR A 259 5.48 17.27 -7.48
CA TYR A 259 5.93 18.61 -7.11
C TYR A 259 6.67 19.30 -8.26
N PHE A 260 7.63 18.60 -8.87
CA PHE A 260 8.45 19.13 -9.95
C PHE A 260 7.63 19.52 -11.18
N LEU A 261 6.71 18.65 -11.60
CA LEU A 261 5.81 18.94 -12.74
C LEU A 261 4.90 20.13 -12.44
N THR A 262 4.37 20.19 -11.23
CA THR A 262 3.50 21.31 -10.82
C THR A 262 4.28 22.63 -10.74
N TRP A 263 5.55 22.58 -10.30
CA TRP A 263 6.43 23.75 -10.28
C TRP A 263 6.72 24.30 -11.68
N ILE A 264 6.90 23.42 -12.68
CA ILE A 264 7.05 23.82 -14.09
C ILE A 264 5.79 24.52 -14.58
N ASP A 265 4.60 23.97 -14.32
CA ASP A 265 3.33 24.53 -14.79
C ASP A 265 3.06 25.95 -14.27
N TYR A 266 3.51 26.27 -13.06
CA TYR A 266 3.33 27.58 -12.43
C TYR A 266 4.49 28.56 -12.63
N GLY A 267 5.30 28.36 -13.67
CA GLY A 267 6.33 29.32 -14.07
C GLY A 267 7.56 29.32 -13.16
N GLY A 268 7.90 28.17 -12.59
CA GLY A 268 9.17 27.95 -11.90
C GLY A 268 10.42 28.19 -12.77
N ILE A 269 10.26 28.33 -14.09
CA ILE A 269 11.30 28.63 -15.08
C ILE A 269 10.74 29.63 -16.09
#